data_AF-A0A6L9LZC4-F1
#
_entry.id   AF-A0A6L9LZC4-F1
#
_cell.length_a   1.000
_cell.length_b   1.000
_cell.length_c   1.000
_cell.angle_alpha   90.00
_cell.angle_beta   90.00
_cell.angle_gamma   90.00
#
_symmetry.space_group_name_H-M   'P 1'
#
loop_
_entity.id
_entity.type
_entity.pdbx_description
1 polymer ?
#
loop_
_entity_poly.entity_id
_entity_poly.type
_entity_poly.pdbx_seq_one_letter_code
_entity_poly.pdbx_strand_id
1 'polypeptide(L)'
;MAGKFVRRPPKESLEWFRAKGMKPGFDHRDVWREEHATAFTVAKATKMDILKDIRSEVDRALAEGRTFRDFAKDLKPTLQKKGWWGEKEMVDPLTGKRRTVQLGSTRRLKIIYETNMRTARSAGQWERIQRTKSGLPYLLYQLGPSREHRPEHVSFHGLLLPVDDSFWATHMTPNGWGCKCHVRQVSKAEYDRLKRDGVRAPNPEQVVNPETGLPTGHRAPSSVPVRTKAPAIQTREWINKRTGEVHQVPVGIDPGWNYNPGQTGRLNKSLELAGDKMAMAGGEASVISKKFVSETLGTWAESPKANFPIAVMSEADAARIGGGTRLVQFSPETLEKQLKRHPELAFEEYTFVQDAIDYGETIQDGARTLVYLLEEEGYVSVVKATKSGKALFMTSFRRLSSDVGKRDREIIRLRKKQK
;
A
#
# COMPACT_ATOMS: atom_id res chain seq x y z
N MET A 1 -18.47 24.83 33.12
CA MET A 1 -17.80 24.85 31.79
C MET A 1 -17.84 23.45 31.21
N ALA A 2 -18.63 23.21 30.15
CA ALA A 2 -18.61 21.93 29.46
C ALA A 2 -17.26 21.78 28.75
N GLY A 3 -16.40 20.90 29.27
CA GLY A 3 -15.14 20.57 28.62
C GLY A 3 -15.43 20.12 27.20
N LYS A 4 -14.95 20.87 26.20
CA LYS A 4 -14.97 20.43 24.81
C LYS A 4 -14.25 19.09 24.77
N PHE A 5 -14.99 17.99 24.63
CA PHE A 5 -14.42 16.70 24.29
C PHE A 5 -13.69 16.87 22.96
N VAL A 6 -12.39 17.16 23.03
CA VAL A 6 -11.53 17.16 21.84
C VAL A 6 -11.47 15.71 21.41
N ARG A 7 -12.29 15.36 20.42
CA ARG A 7 -12.36 14.03 19.84
C ARG A 7 -11.04 13.78 19.12
N ARG A 8 -10.01 13.36 19.88
CA ARG A 8 -8.69 13.09 19.33
C ARG A 8 -8.83 12.02 18.24
N PRO A 9 -8.24 12.22 17.07
CA PRO A 9 -8.29 11.23 16.01
C PRO A 9 -7.72 9.88 16.51
N PRO A 10 -8.17 8.75 15.94
CA PRO A 10 -7.49 7.47 16.14
C PRO A 10 -5.99 7.62 15.88
N LYS A 11 -5.16 7.31 16.88
CA LYS A 11 -3.69 7.39 16.78
C LYS A 11 -3.19 6.59 15.57
N GLU A 12 -3.81 5.43 15.34
CA GLU A 12 -3.47 4.52 14.25
C GLU A 12 -3.64 5.15 12.86
N SER A 13 -4.65 6.00 12.66
CA SER A 13 -4.86 6.69 11.38
C SER A 13 -3.79 7.75 11.12
N LEU A 14 -3.35 8.45 12.17
CA LEU A 14 -2.32 9.48 12.08
C LEU A 14 -0.94 8.86 11.85
N GLU A 15 -0.59 7.80 12.60
CA GLU A 15 0.66 7.06 12.41
C GLU A 15 0.76 6.48 11.00
N TRP A 16 -0.32 5.86 10.50
CA TRP A 16 -0.36 5.35 9.13
C TRP A 16 -0.15 6.45 8.08
N PHE A 17 -0.78 7.61 8.26
CA PHE A 17 -0.60 8.72 7.32
C PHE A 17 0.83 9.28 7.35
N ARG A 18 1.43 9.41 8.53
CA ARG A 18 2.80 9.92 8.72
C ARG A 18 3.86 8.97 8.17
N ALA A 19 3.63 7.66 8.25
CA ALA A 19 4.50 6.64 7.68
C ALA A 19 4.58 6.68 6.13
N LYS A 20 3.65 7.35 5.45
CA LYS A 20 3.71 7.46 3.99
C LYS A 20 4.88 8.33 3.53
N GLY A 21 5.62 7.83 2.55
CA GLY A 21 6.57 8.63 1.76
C GLY A 21 5.86 9.70 0.92
N MET A 22 6.62 10.55 0.23
CA MET A 22 6.08 11.52 -0.73
C MET A 22 6.60 11.19 -2.12
N LYS A 23 5.70 11.08 -3.10
CA LYS A 23 6.05 10.93 -4.51
C LYS A 23 5.27 11.97 -5.34
N PRO A 24 5.93 12.90 -6.04
CA PRO A 24 5.26 13.77 -7.00
C PRO A 24 4.61 12.95 -8.11
N GLY A 25 3.40 13.32 -8.53
CA GLY A 25 2.67 12.63 -9.62
C GLY A 25 1.99 13.63 -10.55
N PHE A 26 1.94 13.33 -11.85
CA PHE A 26 1.30 14.20 -12.84
C PHE A 26 -0.18 13.86 -13.03
N ASP A 27 -0.52 12.59 -13.20
CA ASP A 27 -1.89 12.09 -13.30
C ASP A 27 -2.20 11.12 -12.14
N HIS A 28 -3.46 11.06 -11.71
CA HIS A 28 -3.88 10.07 -10.71
C HIS A 28 -3.72 8.62 -11.21
N ARG A 29 -3.69 8.40 -12.52
CA ARG A 29 -3.42 7.09 -13.14
C ARG A 29 -1.94 6.72 -13.19
N ASP A 30 -1.05 7.64 -12.82
CA ASP A 30 0.39 7.36 -12.67
C ASP A 30 0.70 6.66 -11.35
N VAL A 31 -0.25 6.67 -10.42
CA VAL A 31 -0.09 6.11 -9.08
C VAL A 31 -1.16 5.05 -8.86
N TRP A 32 -0.75 3.80 -8.70
CA TRP A 32 -1.68 2.66 -8.72
C TRP A 32 -1.78 1.94 -7.36
N ARG A 33 -3.02 1.69 -6.90
CA ARG A 33 -3.38 0.90 -5.71
C ARG A 33 -2.56 1.23 -4.47
N GLU A 34 -1.70 0.31 -4.05
CA GLU A 34 -0.85 0.39 -2.88
C GLU A 34 0.08 1.60 -2.92
N GLU A 35 0.40 2.18 -4.08
CA GLU A 35 1.19 3.41 -4.14
C GLU A 35 0.45 4.61 -3.52
N HIS A 36 -0.88 4.63 -3.55
CA HIS A 36 -1.67 5.58 -2.76
C HIS A 36 -1.67 5.26 -1.27
N ALA A 37 -1.41 4.01 -0.88
CA ALA A 37 -1.23 3.59 0.51
C ALA A 37 0.19 3.90 1.03
N THR A 38 1.20 3.87 0.15
CA THR A 38 2.62 4.01 0.51
C THR A 38 3.15 5.44 0.33
N ALA A 39 2.62 6.19 -0.64
CA ALA A 39 3.07 7.52 -0.99
C ALA A 39 1.92 8.54 -1.02
N PHE A 40 2.13 9.69 -0.40
CA PHE A 40 1.27 10.84 -0.59
C PHE A 40 1.56 11.47 -1.96
N THR A 41 0.61 11.32 -2.87
CA THR A 41 0.68 11.84 -4.23
C THR A 41 -0.54 12.70 -4.50
N VAL A 42 -0.34 13.89 -5.05
CA VAL A 42 -1.41 14.72 -5.59
C VAL A 42 -1.11 14.93 -7.06
N ALA A 43 -2.02 14.49 -7.93
CA ALA A 43 -1.85 14.69 -9.37
C ALA A 43 -1.51 16.16 -9.68
N LYS A 44 -0.67 16.42 -10.68
CA LYS A 44 -0.26 17.76 -11.11
C LYS A 44 0.42 18.60 -10.00
N ALA A 45 0.73 18.04 -8.84
CA ALA A 45 1.61 18.64 -7.83
C ALA A 45 3.03 18.11 -8.07
N THR A 46 3.59 18.46 -9.23
CA THR A 46 4.93 18.02 -9.65
C THR A 46 6.04 18.70 -8.85
N LYS A 47 5.76 19.87 -8.25
CA LYS A 47 6.68 20.52 -7.34
C LYS A 47 6.53 19.95 -5.92
N MET A 48 7.66 19.56 -5.35
CA MET A 48 7.72 18.98 -4.00
C MET A 48 7.19 19.93 -2.91
N ASP A 49 7.33 21.24 -3.10
CA ASP A 49 6.89 22.24 -2.14
C ASP A 49 5.35 22.31 -2.04
N ILE A 50 4.64 22.24 -3.17
CA ILE A 50 3.18 22.15 -3.22
C ILE A 50 2.71 20.85 -2.55
N LEU A 51 3.35 19.73 -2.89
CA LEU A 51 3.00 18.43 -2.31
C LEU A 51 3.19 18.41 -0.79
N LYS A 52 4.28 19.03 -0.31
CA LYS A 52 4.59 19.19 1.12
C LYS A 52 3.54 20.03 1.85
N ASP A 53 3.10 21.15 1.28
CA ASP A 53 2.06 21.99 1.89
C ASP A 53 0.73 21.24 2.01
N ILE A 54 0.30 20.55 0.95
CA ILE A 54 -0.95 19.78 0.98
C ILE A 54 -0.85 18.64 2.00
N ARG A 55 0.27 17.90 2.02
CA ARG A 55 0.49 16.81 3.00
C ARG A 55 0.44 17.34 4.43
N SER A 56 1.08 18.47 4.67
CA SER A 56 1.18 19.07 6.01
C SER A 56 -0.20 19.52 6.50
N GLU A 57 -1.03 20.10 5.62
CA GLU A 57 -2.38 20.50 5.99
C GLU A 57 -3.33 19.31 6.16
N VAL A 58 -3.12 18.20 5.43
CA VAL A 58 -3.83 16.93 5.69
C VAL A 58 -3.42 16.33 7.04
N ASP A 59 -2.12 16.37 7.40
CA ASP A 59 -1.64 15.92 8.72
C ASP A 59 -2.31 16.72 9.84
N ARG A 60 -2.33 18.05 9.73
CA ARG A 60 -3.03 18.93 10.67
C ARG A 60 -4.52 18.63 10.76
N ALA A 61 -5.17 18.46 9.61
CA ALA A 61 -6.59 18.10 9.56
C ALA A 61 -6.89 16.76 10.25
N LEU A 62 -6.02 15.76 10.08
CA LEU A 62 -6.11 14.49 10.79
C LEU A 62 -5.87 14.67 12.28
N ALA A 63 -4.77 15.30 12.68
CA ALA A 63 -4.32 15.47 14.05
C ALA A 63 -5.31 16.25 14.93
N GLU A 64 -5.86 17.34 14.39
CA GLU A 64 -6.73 18.27 15.12
C GLU A 64 -8.23 18.02 14.85
N GLY A 65 -8.59 17.13 13.92
CA GLY A 65 -9.98 16.86 13.55
C GLY A 65 -10.65 18.01 12.78
N ARG A 66 -9.88 18.77 11.98
CA ARG A 66 -10.36 19.97 11.27
C ARG A 66 -11.35 19.63 10.16
N THR A 67 -12.28 20.53 9.87
CA THR A 67 -13.28 20.35 8.81
C THR A 67 -12.69 20.66 7.43
N PHE A 68 -13.38 20.25 6.36
CA PHE A 68 -13.01 20.66 4.99
C PHE A 68 -13.02 22.19 4.83
N ARG A 69 -13.91 22.90 5.54
CA ARG A 69 -13.97 24.37 5.48
C ARG A 69 -12.67 24.99 5.98
N ASP A 70 -12.15 24.50 7.11
CA ASP A 70 -10.90 24.97 7.70
C ASP A 70 -9.71 24.62 6.80
N PHE A 71 -9.66 23.37 6.32
CA PHE A 71 -8.65 22.88 5.38
C PHE A 71 -8.57 23.76 4.12
N ALA A 72 -9.72 24.07 3.50
CA ALA A 72 -9.77 24.87 2.29
C ALA A 72 -9.44 26.34 2.56
N LYS A 73 -9.85 26.90 3.71
CA LYS A 73 -9.58 28.28 4.11
C LYS A 73 -8.07 28.53 4.22
N ASP A 74 -7.34 27.59 4.82
CA ASP A 74 -5.91 27.77 5.11
C ASP A 74 -5.02 27.40 3.92
N LEU A 75 -5.37 26.35 3.18
CA LEU A 75 -4.53 25.85 2.09
C LEU A 75 -4.68 26.64 0.78
N LYS A 76 -5.89 27.14 0.49
CA LYS A 76 -6.18 27.83 -0.78
C LYS A 76 -5.27 29.06 -1.02
N PRO A 77 -5.08 29.99 -0.06
CA PRO A 77 -4.21 31.17 -0.27
C PRO A 77 -2.76 30.76 -0.54
N THR A 78 -2.25 29.77 0.19
CA THR A 78 -0.88 29.24 0.02
C THR A 78 -0.67 28.68 -1.39
N LEU A 79 -1.61 27.85 -1.86
CA LEU A 79 -1.55 27.27 -3.20
C LEU A 79 -1.70 28.32 -4.31
N GLN A 80 -2.54 29.34 -4.10
CA GLN A 80 -2.68 30.47 -5.02
C GLN A 80 -1.38 31.27 -5.14
N LYS A 81 -0.74 31.61 -4.00
CA LYS A 81 0.56 32.31 -3.97
C LYS A 81 1.65 31.53 -4.69
N LYS A 82 1.62 30.20 -4.60
CA LYS A 82 2.55 29.29 -5.31
C LYS A 82 2.18 29.03 -6.78
N GLY A 83 1.12 29.66 -7.28
CA GLY A 83 0.68 29.55 -8.67
C GLY A 83 0.04 28.21 -9.02
N TRP A 84 -0.40 27.42 -8.04
CA TRP A 84 -1.09 26.14 -8.22
C TRP A 84 -2.62 26.31 -8.06
N TRP A 85 -3.23 27.13 -8.91
CA TRP A 85 -4.68 27.37 -8.88
C TRP A 85 -5.23 27.65 -10.27
N GLY A 86 -6.48 27.24 -10.51
CA GLY A 86 -7.15 27.46 -11.79
C GLY A 86 -6.67 26.51 -12.89
N GLU A 87 -6.96 26.89 -14.13
CA GLU A 87 -6.50 26.20 -15.33
C GLU A 87 -5.16 26.77 -15.79
N LYS A 88 -4.23 25.89 -16.19
CA LYS A 88 -2.95 26.28 -16.78
C LYS A 88 -2.58 25.35 -17.91
N GLU A 89 -1.86 25.87 -18.89
CA GLU A 89 -1.16 25.06 -19.88
C GLU A 89 0.00 24.33 -19.22
N MET A 90 0.07 23.01 -19.42
CA MET A 90 1.19 22.21 -18.96
C MET A 90 1.53 21.13 -19.98
N VAL A 91 2.82 20.84 -20.10
CA VAL A 91 3.32 19.75 -20.94
C VAL A 91 3.19 18.46 -20.16
N ASP A 92 2.50 17.48 -20.73
CA ASP A 92 2.43 16.13 -20.17
C ASP A 92 3.82 15.47 -20.26
N PRO A 93 4.47 15.09 -19.14
CA PRO A 93 5.81 14.52 -19.16
C PRO A 93 5.87 13.16 -19.86
N LEU A 94 4.75 12.44 -19.95
CA LEU A 94 4.71 11.13 -20.60
C LEU A 94 4.52 11.24 -22.12
N THR A 95 3.71 12.21 -22.58
CA THR A 95 3.34 12.30 -24.00
C THR A 95 3.96 13.51 -24.73
N GLY A 96 4.61 14.43 -24.02
CA GLY A 96 5.20 15.65 -24.57
C GLY A 96 4.21 16.69 -25.11
N LYS A 97 2.89 16.47 -24.97
CA LYS A 97 1.85 17.34 -25.54
C LYS A 97 1.42 18.42 -24.54
N ARG A 98 1.20 19.64 -25.03
CA ARG A 98 0.60 20.73 -24.24
C ARG A 98 -0.89 20.47 -24.06
N ARG A 99 -1.37 20.59 -22.83
CA ARG A 99 -2.78 20.48 -22.49
C ARG A 99 -3.14 21.53 -21.44
N THR A 100 -4.31 22.14 -21.62
CA THR A 100 -4.98 22.90 -20.57
C THR A 100 -5.36 21.94 -19.44
N VAL A 101 -4.85 22.19 -18.24
CA VAL A 101 -5.11 21.33 -17.09
C VAL A 101 -5.59 22.14 -15.89
N GLN A 102 -6.63 21.63 -15.23
CA GLN A 102 -7.02 22.12 -13.91
C GLN A 102 -5.95 21.76 -12.87
N LEU A 103 -5.36 22.77 -12.24
CA LEU A 103 -4.49 22.68 -11.05
C LEU A 103 -5.37 22.69 -9.79
N GLY A 104 -5.19 23.62 -8.86
CA GLY A 104 -6.05 23.76 -7.68
C GLY A 104 -7.45 24.26 -8.01
N SER A 105 -8.46 23.73 -7.31
CA SER A 105 -9.82 24.26 -7.23
C SER A 105 -10.47 23.83 -5.92
N THR A 106 -11.51 24.53 -5.46
CA THR A 106 -12.21 24.14 -4.21
C THR A 106 -12.76 22.72 -4.28
N ARG A 107 -13.35 22.33 -5.43
CA ARG A 107 -13.83 20.96 -5.66
C ARG A 107 -12.69 19.95 -5.56
N ARG A 108 -11.52 20.27 -6.13
CA ARG A 108 -10.34 19.40 -6.07
C ARG A 108 -9.79 19.28 -4.65
N LEU A 109 -9.71 20.38 -3.91
CA LEU A 109 -9.31 20.36 -2.49
C LEU A 109 -10.24 19.46 -1.68
N LYS A 110 -11.56 19.49 -1.97
CA LYS A 110 -12.53 18.60 -1.33
C LYS A 110 -12.21 17.13 -1.59
N ILE A 111 -11.94 16.77 -2.84
CA ILE A 111 -11.57 15.39 -3.21
C ILE A 111 -10.29 14.97 -2.50
N ILE A 112 -9.26 15.82 -2.49
CA ILE A 112 -7.98 15.54 -1.80
C ILE A 112 -8.21 15.31 -0.31
N TYR A 113 -8.95 16.21 0.35
CA TYR A 113 -9.30 16.10 1.76
C TYR A 113 -10.08 14.81 2.02
N GLU A 114 -11.23 14.61 1.36
CA GLU A 114 -12.11 13.46 1.63
C GLU A 114 -11.41 12.12 1.37
N THR A 115 -10.63 12.03 0.29
CA THR A 115 -9.89 10.81 -0.08
C THR A 115 -8.84 10.47 0.97
N ASN A 116 -7.98 11.41 1.34
CA ASN A 116 -6.93 11.14 2.33
C ASN A 116 -7.52 10.86 3.71
N MET A 117 -8.51 11.65 4.15
CA MET A 117 -9.14 11.46 5.45
C MET A 117 -9.84 10.11 5.56
N ARG A 118 -10.56 9.66 4.51
CA ARG A 118 -11.24 8.36 4.51
C ARG A 118 -10.26 7.20 4.46
N THR A 119 -9.24 7.28 3.61
CA THR A 119 -8.25 6.21 3.47
C THR A 119 -7.42 6.05 4.76
N ALA A 120 -7.02 7.16 5.39
CA ALA A 120 -6.31 7.12 6.68
C ALA A 120 -7.17 6.56 7.82
N ARG A 121 -8.46 6.92 7.86
CA ARG A 121 -9.41 6.35 8.82
C ARG A 121 -9.64 4.86 8.60
N SER A 122 -9.76 4.43 7.35
CA SER A 122 -9.87 3.01 7.00
C SER A 122 -8.64 2.21 7.45
N ALA A 123 -7.45 2.72 7.18
CA ALA A 123 -6.21 2.07 7.62
C ALA A 123 -6.13 1.95 9.15
N GLY A 124 -6.39 3.04 9.88
CA GLY A 124 -6.42 2.98 11.35
C GLY A 124 -7.56 2.13 11.91
N GLN A 125 -8.67 2.00 11.18
CA GLN A 125 -9.74 1.07 11.53
C GLN A 125 -9.27 -0.38 11.38
N TRP A 126 -8.58 -0.72 10.29
CA TRP A 126 -8.03 -2.06 10.08
C TRP A 126 -7.02 -2.45 11.16
N GLU A 127 -6.15 -1.51 11.57
CA GLU A 127 -5.24 -1.72 12.70
C GLU A 127 -5.98 -2.15 13.96
N ARG A 128 -7.04 -1.40 14.28
CA ARG A 128 -7.89 -1.70 15.43
C ARG A 128 -8.61 -3.03 15.27
N ILE A 129 -9.15 -3.30 14.09
CA ILE A 129 -9.83 -4.56 13.78
C ILE A 129 -8.94 -5.73 14.14
N GLN A 130 -7.72 -5.71 13.63
CA GLN A 130 -6.77 -6.78 13.82
C GLN A 130 -6.32 -6.92 15.29
N ARG A 131 -6.24 -5.82 16.04
CA ARG A 131 -5.98 -5.86 17.49
C ARG A 131 -7.15 -6.46 18.28
N THR A 132 -8.39 -6.22 17.86
CA THR A 132 -9.60 -6.62 18.61
C THR A 132 -10.30 -7.86 18.06
N LYS A 133 -9.75 -8.49 17.01
CA LYS A 133 -10.41 -9.60 16.30
C LYS A 133 -10.69 -10.83 17.16
N SER A 134 -9.97 -11.02 18.28
CA SER A 134 -10.26 -12.09 19.24
C SER A 134 -11.65 -11.94 19.88
N GLY A 135 -12.06 -10.71 20.21
CA GLY A 135 -13.38 -10.42 20.78
C GLY A 135 -14.44 -10.04 19.73
N LEU A 136 -14.01 -9.51 18.59
CA LEU A 136 -14.87 -9.06 17.49
C LEU A 136 -14.42 -9.68 16.15
N PRO A 137 -14.61 -10.99 15.97
CA PRO A 137 -14.00 -11.73 14.86
C PRO A 137 -14.69 -11.56 13.50
N TYR A 138 -15.80 -10.80 13.42
CA TYR A 138 -16.56 -10.62 12.19
C TYR A 138 -16.63 -9.16 11.75
N LEU A 139 -16.76 -8.96 10.44
CA LEU A 139 -16.91 -7.68 9.78
C LEU A 139 -18.21 -7.66 8.99
N LEU A 140 -18.98 -6.59 9.16
CA LEU A 140 -20.20 -6.30 8.43
C LEU A 140 -19.98 -5.15 7.45
N TYR A 141 -20.25 -5.37 6.18
CA TYR A 141 -20.24 -4.31 5.16
C TYR A 141 -21.57 -3.55 5.15
N GLN A 142 -21.50 -2.21 5.25
CA GLN A 142 -22.68 -1.34 5.32
C GLN A 142 -22.57 -0.16 4.35
N LEU A 143 -23.73 0.25 3.81
CA LEU A 143 -23.81 1.42 2.96
C LEU A 143 -23.67 2.68 3.81
N GLY A 144 -23.10 3.72 3.20
CA GLY A 144 -23.01 5.05 3.82
C GLY A 144 -24.25 5.91 3.59
N PRO A 145 -24.21 7.18 3.99
CA PRO A 145 -25.30 8.14 3.78
C PRO A 145 -25.27 8.76 2.38
N SER A 146 -24.91 7.99 1.34
CA SER A 146 -25.02 8.50 -0.03
C SER A 146 -26.48 8.44 -0.47
N ARG A 147 -26.94 9.40 -1.27
CA ARG A 147 -28.30 9.36 -1.84
C ARG A 147 -28.42 8.20 -2.84
N GLU A 148 -27.37 8.02 -3.63
CA GLU A 148 -27.27 6.99 -4.65
C GLU A 148 -26.08 6.10 -4.35
N HIS A 149 -26.29 4.80 -4.52
CA HIS A 149 -25.30 3.76 -4.31
C HIS A 149 -25.07 3.02 -5.61
N ARG A 150 -23.82 2.58 -5.82
CA ARG A 150 -23.49 1.70 -6.93
C ARG A 150 -24.21 0.37 -6.73
N PRO A 151 -24.84 -0.23 -7.76
CA PRO A 151 -25.56 -1.50 -7.63
C PRO A 151 -24.72 -2.60 -6.98
N GLU A 152 -23.43 -2.67 -7.31
CA GLU A 152 -22.49 -3.63 -6.74
C GLU A 152 -22.33 -3.40 -5.23
N HIS A 153 -22.28 -2.15 -4.76
CA HIS A 153 -22.14 -1.86 -3.33
C HIS A 153 -23.43 -2.17 -2.57
N VAL A 154 -24.59 -1.99 -3.20
CA VAL A 154 -25.87 -2.48 -2.65
C VAL A 154 -25.83 -4.00 -2.50
N SER A 155 -25.23 -4.71 -3.46
CA SER A 155 -25.02 -6.16 -3.37
C SER A 155 -24.02 -6.58 -2.28
N PHE A 156 -23.16 -5.68 -1.81
CA PHE A 156 -22.26 -5.95 -0.67
C PHE A 156 -22.90 -5.63 0.68
N HIS A 157 -23.99 -4.86 0.71
CA HIS A 157 -24.67 -4.51 1.96
C HIS A 157 -25.14 -5.74 2.74
N GLY A 158 -24.81 -5.86 4.02
CA GLY A 158 -25.19 -7.04 4.81
C GLY A 158 -24.28 -8.25 4.61
N LEU A 159 -23.16 -8.11 3.90
CA LEU A 159 -22.10 -9.12 3.86
C LEU A 159 -21.39 -9.16 5.21
N LEU A 160 -21.45 -10.31 5.88
CA LEU A 160 -21.00 -10.55 7.24
C LEU A 160 -19.98 -11.70 7.24
N LEU A 161 -18.69 -11.36 7.21
CA LEU A 161 -17.60 -12.31 7.03
C LEU A 161 -16.62 -12.28 8.21
N PRO A 162 -15.84 -13.35 8.43
CA PRO A 162 -14.69 -13.30 9.34
C PRO A 162 -13.71 -12.18 8.96
N VAL A 163 -12.99 -11.64 9.94
CA VAL A 163 -11.95 -10.61 9.74
C VAL A 163 -10.87 -11.06 8.77
N ASP A 164 -10.50 -12.35 8.81
CA ASP A 164 -9.41 -12.93 8.01
C ASP A 164 -9.86 -13.47 6.64
N ASP A 165 -11.11 -13.18 6.23
CA ASP A 165 -11.61 -13.55 4.90
C ASP A 165 -10.89 -12.74 3.79
N SER A 166 -10.49 -13.42 2.71
CA SER A 166 -9.72 -12.83 1.60
C SER A 166 -10.48 -11.72 0.85
N PHE A 167 -11.82 -11.67 0.98
CA PHE A 167 -12.64 -10.57 0.47
C PHE A 167 -12.13 -9.20 0.94
N TRP A 168 -11.69 -9.10 2.19
CA TRP A 168 -11.23 -7.84 2.79
C TRP A 168 -9.89 -7.34 2.26
N ALA A 169 -9.13 -8.16 1.52
CA ALA A 169 -7.89 -7.72 0.89
C ALA A 169 -8.14 -6.66 -0.19
N THR A 170 -9.32 -6.69 -0.84
CA THR A 170 -9.65 -5.81 -1.98
C THR A 170 -10.90 -4.95 -1.78
N HIS A 171 -11.80 -5.35 -0.88
CA HIS A 171 -13.10 -4.69 -0.67
C HIS A 171 -13.22 -3.94 0.66
N MET A 172 -12.09 -3.73 1.35
CA MET A 172 -12.04 -2.86 2.53
C MET A 172 -12.25 -1.41 2.11
N THR A 173 -13.34 -0.81 2.58
CA THR A 173 -13.74 0.55 2.20
C THR A 173 -12.67 1.58 2.55
N PRO A 174 -12.48 2.65 1.77
CA PRO A 174 -13.26 3.07 0.60
C PRO A 174 -12.96 2.27 -0.68
N ASN A 175 -14.01 1.92 -1.43
CA ASN A 175 -13.93 1.10 -2.64
C ASN A 175 -13.81 1.93 -3.94
N GLY A 176 -13.62 3.24 -3.82
CA GLY A 176 -13.61 4.15 -4.96
C GLY A 176 -13.83 5.61 -4.61
N TRP A 177 -13.76 6.45 -5.64
CA TRP A 177 -13.94 7.89 -5.50
C TRP A 177 -15.35 8.23 -5.00
N GLY A 178 -15.41 9.01 -3.92
CA GLY A 178 -16.68 9.41 -3.31
C GLY A 178 -17.43 8.29 -2.56
N CYS A 179 -16.83 7.09 -2.42
CA CYS A 179 -17.44 6.00 -1.68
C CYS A 179 -17.63 6.38 -0.20
N LYS A 180 -18.86 6.18 0.30
CA LYS A 180 -19.23 6.42 1.70
C LYS A 180 -19.56 5.17 2.49
N CYS A 181 -19.52 4.00 1.86
CA CYS A 181 -19.67 2.72 2.52
C CYS A 181 -18.64 2.57 3.64
N HIS A 182 -18.96 1.72 4.62
CA HIS A 182 -18.10 1.47 5.77
C HIS A 182 -18.21 0.00 6.19
N VAL A 183 -17.19 -0.47 6.86
CA VAL A 183 -17.15 -1.79 7.49
C VAL A 183 -17.30 -1.61 9.00
N ARG A 184 -17.96 -2.54 9.69
CA ARG A 184 -18.13 -2.51 11.14
C ARG A 184 -17.75 -3.84 11.76
N GLN A 185 -17.06 -3.81 12.90
CA GLN A 185 -16.78 -5.01 13.69
C GLN A 185 -18.02 -5.53 14.40
N VAL A 186 -18.13 -6.85 14.48
CA VAL A 186 -19.28 -7.58 15.02
C VAL A 186 -18.77 -8.70 15.94
N SER A 187 -19.35 -8.81 17.13
CA SER A 187 -19.07 -9.89 18.08
C SER A 187 -19.75 -11.19 17.65
N LYS A 188 -19.37 -12.32 18.25
CA LYS A 188 -20.05 -13.60 17.98
C LYS A 188 -21.54 -13.55 18.32
N ALA A 189 -21.91 -12.99 19.47
CA ALA A 189 -23.30 -12.86 19.89
C ALA A 189 -24.11 -11.96 18.94
N GLU A 190 -23.53 -10.85 18.47
CA GLU A 190 -24.18 -10.00 17.49
C GLU A 190 -24.27 -10.68 16.11
N TYR A 191 -23.26 -11.45 15.71
CA TYR A 191 -23.29 -12.23 14.48
C TYR A 191 -24.50 -13.18 14.46
N ASP A 192 -24.72 -13.92 15.55
CA ASP A 192 -25.84 -14.87 15.63
C ASP A 192 -27.20 -14.15 15.61
N ARG A 193 -27.29 -12.96 16.23
CA ARG A 193 -28.48 -12.09 16.14
C ARG A 193 -28.71 -11.61 14.71
N LEU A 194 -27.69 -11.06 14.05
CA LEU A 194 -27.80 -10.56 12.67
C LEU A 194 -28.13 -11.68 11.68
N LYS A 195 -27.68 -12.91 11.94
CA LYS A 195 -28.04 -14.09 11.15
C LYS A 195 -29.54 -14.42 11.24
N ARG A 196 -30.18 -14.16 12.39
CA ARG A 196 -31.62 -14.34 12.58
C ARG A 196 -32.45 -13.17 12.06
N ASP A 197 -32.05 -11.95 12.41
CA ASP A 197 -32.88 -10.75 12.24
C ASP A 197 -32.57 -9.99 10.94
N GLY A 198 -31.41 -10.25 10.34
CA GLY A 198 -30.90 -9.51 9.20
C GLY A 198 -30.31 -8.14 9.56
N VAL A 199 -30.09 -7.34 8.52
CA VAL A 199 -29.69 -5.92 8.65
C VAL A 199 -30.75 -5.03 8.02
N ARG A 200 -30.82 -3.77 8.43
CA ARG A 200 -31.74 -2.79 7.83
C ARG A 200 -31.58 -2.75 6.31
N ALA A 201 -32.68 -2.80 5.58
CA ALA A 201 -32.65 -2.72 4.13
C ALA A 201 -32.03 -1.38 3.68
N PRO A 202 -31.28 -1.36 2.56
CA PRO A 202 -30.57 -0.17 2.09
C PRO A 202 -31.51 0.95 1.63
N ASN A 203 -32.65 0.61 1.02
CA ASN A 203 -33.67 1.54 0.56
C ASN A 203 -35.04 1.16 1.14
N PRO A 204 -35.30 1.46 2.42
CA PRO A 204 -36.61 1.21 3.01
C PRO A 204 -37.68 2.08 2.34
N GLU A 205 -38.89 1.56 2.20
CA GLU A 205 -40.01 2.29 1.62
C GLU A 205 -40.35 3.54 2.43
N GLN A 206 -40.73 4.61 1.73
CA GLN A 206 -41.18 5.85 2.35
C GLN A 206 -42.59 5.66 2.87
N VAL A 207 -42.81 5.85 4.18
CA VAL A 207 -44.15 5.81 4.74
C VAL A 207 -44.91 7.02 4.23
N VAL A 208 -46.07 6.75 3.61
CA VAL A 208 -47.01 7.75 3.12
C VAL A 208 -48.17 7.89 4.09
N ASN A 209 -48.70 9.10 4.23
CA ASN A 209 -49.91 9.32 5.01
C ASN A 209 -51.11 8.72 4.25
N PRO A 210 -51.90 7.81 4.84
CA PRO A 210 -53.02 7.15 4.17
C PRO A 210 -54.11 8.12 3.67
N GLU A 211 -54.32 9.23 4.36
CA GLU A 211 -55.38 10.20 4.08
C GLU A 211 -54.95 11.23 3.02
N THR A 212 -53.68 11.64 3.02
CA THR A 212 -53.19 12.71 2.13
C THR A 212 -52.32 12.20 0.98
N GLY A 213 -51.85 10.95 1.03
CA GLY A 213 -50.90 10.39 0.07
C GLY A 213 -49.49 11.00 0.14
N LEU A 214 -49.24 11.96 1.03
CA LEU A 214 -47.96 12.67 1.12
C LEU A 214 -46.91 11.91 1.94
N PRO A 215 -45.60 12.04 1.60
CA PRO A 215 -44.53 11.45 2.39
C PRO A 215 -44.48 11.99 3.82
N THR A 216 -44.47 11.09 4.81
CA THR A 216 -44.39 11.46 6.24
C THR A 216 -42.97 11.83 6.70
N GLY A 217 -41.95 11.63 5.86
CA GLY A 217 -40.54 11.72 6.26
C GLY A 217 -40.00 10.48 6.98
N HIS A 218 -40.87 9.57 7.43
CA HIS A 218 -40.47 8.30 8.05
C HIS A 218 -40.30 7.17 7.02
N ARG A 219 -39.41 6.23 7.32
CA ARG A 219 -39.12 5.07 6.46
C ARG A 219 -39.60 3.80 7.15
N ALA A 220 -40.28 2.93 6.41
CA ALA A 220 -40.80 1.68 6.95
C ALA A 220 -39.64 0.79 7.44
N PRO A 221 -39.75 0.18 8.63
CA PRO A 221 -38.76 -0.79 9.08
C PRO A 221 -38.76 -1.96 8.12
N SER A 222 -37.61 -2.24 7.51
CA SER A 222 -37.39 -3.39 6.64
C SER A 222 -35.99 -3.92 6.88
N SER A 223 -35.85 -5.24 6.83
CA SER A 223 -34.56 -5.93 6.93
C SER A 223 -34.32 -6.82 5.72
N VAL A 224 -33.04 -7.03 5.42
CA VAL A 224 -32.56 -8.00 4.45
C VAL A 224 -31.67 -9.02 5.17
N PRO A 225 -31.72 -10.30 4.79
CA PRO A 225 -30.89 -11.33 5.41
C PRO A 225 -29.40 -11.01 5.20
N VAL A 226 -28.59 -11.29 6.23
CA VAL A 226 -27.14 -11.20 6.08
C VAL A 226 -26.61 -12.33 5.22
N ARG A 227 -25.50 -12.07 4.53
CA ARG A 227 -24.77 -13.09 3.75
C ARG A 227 -23.49 -13.42 4.48
N THR A 228 -23.31 -14.69 4.80
CA THR A 228 -22.17 -15.17 5.58
C THR A 228 -21.12 -15.92 4.76
N LYS A 229 -21.30 -15.97 3.44
CA LYS A 229 -20.35 -16.50 2.47
C LYS A 229 -19.91 -15.37 1.55
N ALA A 230 -18.60 -15.28 1.31
CA ALA A 230 -18.06 -14.30 0.39
C ALA A 230 -18.57 -14.57 -1.04
N PRO A 231 -19.02 -13.54 -1.79
CA PRO A 231 -19.32 -13.71 -3.19
C PRO A 231 -18.03 -13.99 -3.97
N ALA A 232 -18.14 -14.74 -5.08
CA ALA A 232 -17.01 -14.91 -5.99
C ALA A 232 -16.56 -13.54 -6.53
N ILE A 233 -15.27 -13.24 -6.40
CA ILE A 233 -14.70 -11.96 -6.86
C ILE A 233 -14.58 -12.03 -8.39
N GLN A 234 -15.53 -11.44 -9.09
CA GLN A 234 -15.46 -11.25 -10.53
C GLN A 234 -14.53 -10.08 -10.83
N THR A 235 -13.61 -10.24 -11.76
CA THR A 235 -12.74 -9.17 -12.24
C THR A 235 -13.14 -8.74 -13.64
N ARG A 236 -12.92 -7.46 -13.93
CA ARG A 236 -13.01 -6.91 -15.28
C ARG A 236 -11.67 -6.35 -15.70
N GLU A 237 -11.41 -6.43 -16.99
CA GLU A 237 -10.27 -5.79 -17.60
C GLU A 237 -10.46 -4.27 -17.60
N TRP A 238 -9.43 -3.54 -17.16
CA TRP A 238 -9.36 -2.10 -17.25
C TRP A 238 -8.03 -1.69 -17.86
N ILE A 239 -8.10 -0.95 -18.96
CA ILE A 239 -6.92 -0.47 -19.68
C ILE A 239 -6.58 0.93 -19.17
N ASN A 240 -5.37 1.08 -18.65
CA ASN A 240 -4.82 2.38 -18.32
C ASN A 240 -4.55 3.15 -19.62
N LYS A 241 -5.49 4.01 -20.02
CA LYS A 241 -5.36 4.83 -21.25
C LYS A 241 -4.11 5.74 -21.29
N ARG A 242 -3.37 5.86 -20.19
CA ARG A 242 -2.16 6.68 -20.09
C ARG A 242 -0.89 5.85 -20.31
N THR A 243 -0.76 4.69 -19.67
CA THR A 243 0.41 3.82 -19.79
C THR A 243 0.25 2.71 -20.83
N GLY A 244 -0.98 2.42 -21.25
CA GLY A 244 -1.33 1.29 -22.10
C GLY A 244 -1.45 -0.03 -21.35
N GLU A 245 -1.16 -0.06 -20.05
CA GLU A 245 -1.20 -1.28 -19.24
C GLU A 245 -2.62 -1.80 -19.03
N VAL A 246 -2.75 -3.12 -19.04
CA VAL A 246 -3.99 -3.84 -18.80
C VAL A 246 -4.01 -4.35 -17.37
N HIS A 247 -5.04 -3.99 -16.61
CA HIS A 247 -5.19 -4.39 -15.20
C HIS A 247 -6.50 -5.13 -14.99
N GLN A 248 -6.47 -6.18 -14.16
CA GLN A 248 -7.68 -6.85 -13.67
C GLN A 248 -8.18 -6.14 -12.40
N VAL A 249 -9.40 -5.62 -12.44
CA VAL A 249 -10.02 -4.87 -11.33
C VAL A 249 -11.31 -5.57 -10.90
N PRO A 250 -11.53 -5.84 -9.60
CA PRO A 250 -12.79 -6.41 -9.12
C PRO A 250 -14.00 -5.57 -9.52
N VAL A 251 -15.08 -6.23 -9.92
CA VAL A 251 -16.36 -5.58 -10.22
C VAL A 251 -16.88 -4.88 -8.97
N GLY A 252 -17.34 -3.63 -9.14
CA GLY A 252 -17.75 -2.77 -8.03
C GLY A 252 -16.63 -1.98 -7.37
N ILE A 253 -15.36 -2.22 -7.69
CA ILE A 253 -14.23 -1.42 -7.19
C ILE A 253 -13.71 -0.48 -8.29
N ASP A 254 -13.37 0.75 -7.93
CA ASP A 254 -12.72 1.66 -8.87
C ASP A 254 -11.27 1.22 -9.17
N PRO A 255 -10.80 1.39 -10.41
CA PRO A 255 -9.38 1.27 -10.76
C PRO A 255 -8.48 2.00 -9.76
N GLY A 256 -7.51 1.28 -9.17
CA GLY A 256 -6.58 1.82 -8.18
C GLY A 256 -7.09 1.86 -6.74
N TRP A 257 -8.29 1.35 -6.44
CA TRP A 257 -8.86 1.26 -5.09
C TRP A 257 -8.99 -0.18 -4.58
N ASN A 258 -8.56 -1.16 -5.35
CA ASN A 258 -8.73 -2.57 -5.03
C ASN A 258 -7.58 -3.11 -4.16
N TYR A 259 -7.41 -2.49 -2.99
CA TYR A 259 -6.45 -2.87 -1.96
C TYR A 259 -7.01 -2.50 -0.58
N ASN A 260 -6.50 -3.12 0.48
CA ASN A 260 -6.84 -2.77 1.86
C ASN A 260 -5.83 -1.74 2.41
N PRO A 261 -6.24 -0.48 2.68
CA PRO A 261 -5.31 0.55 3.11
C PRO A 261 -4.52 0.21 4.37
N GLY A 262 -5.12 -0.51 5.31
CA GLY A 262 -4.46 -0.91 6.55
C GLY A 262 -3.47 -2.04 6.37
N GLN A 263 -3.80 -3.04 5.53
CA GLN A 263 -2.91 -4.18 5.28
C GLN A 263 -1.61 -3.74 4.60
N THR A 264 -1.69 -2.88 3.60
CA THR A 264 -0.51 -2.36 2.88
C THR A 264 0.38 -1.47 3.75
N GLY A 265 -0.22 -0.68 4.65
CA GLY A 265 0.55 0.16 5.59
C GLY A 265 1.37 -0.66 6.59
N ARG A 266 0.82 -1.77 7.07
CA ARG A 266 1.54 -2.72 7.94
C ARG A 266 2.73 -3.33 7.27
N LEU A 267 2.58 -3.81 6.03
CA LEU A 267 3.67 -4.46 5.33
C LEU A 267 4.86 -3.50 5.24
N ASN A 268 4.67 -2.26 4.80
CA ASN A 268 5.77 -1.30 4.74
C ASN A 268 6.38 -0.95 6.10
N LYS A 269 5.54 -0.72 7.12
CA LYS A 269 6.03 -0.47 8.49
C LYS A 269 6.79 -1.68 9.02
N SER A 270 6.37 -2.90 8.67
CA SER A 270 7.08 -4.13 9.04
C SER A 270 8.40 -4.27 8.27
N LEU A 271 8.46 -3.91 6.98
CA LEU A 271 9.71 -3.88 6.21
C LEU A 271 10.69 -2.84 6.81
N GLU A 272 10.21 -1.66 7.18
CA GLU A 272 11.02 -0.60 7.80
C GLU A 272 11.55 -1.04 9.18
N LEU A 273 10.66 -1.48 10.07
CA LEU A 273 11.05 -1.98 11.41
C LEU A 273 11.97 -3.19 11.34
N ALA A 274 11.76 -4.11 10.39
CA ALA A 274 12.64 -5.24 10.19
C ALA A 274 14.01 -4.80 9.70
N GLY A 275 14.08 -3.84 8.76
CA GLY A 275 15.32 -3.23 8.31
C GLY A 275 16.09 -2.55 9.44
N ASP A 276 15.42 -1.76 10.27
CA ASP A 276 16.02 -1.11 11.44
C ASP A 276 16.53 -2.14 12.45
N LYS A 277 15.72 -3.15 12.76
CA LYS A 277 16.11 -4.23 13.68
C LYS A 277 17.34 -4.98 13.15
N MET A 278 17.35 -5.32 11.87
CA MET A 278 18.49 -5.98 11.21
C MET A 278 19.75 -5.12 11.28
N ALA A 279 19.65 -3.82 11.00
CA ALA A 279 20.78 -2.90 11.06
C ALA A 279 21.34 -2.73 12.49
N MET A 280 20.49 -2.83 13.52
CA MET A 280 20.87 -2.68 14.92
C MET A 280 21.29 -3.99 15.61
N ALA A 281 20.95 -5.15 15.04
CA ALA A 281 21.08 -6.45 15.69
C ALA A 281 22.52 -7.01 15.78
N GLY A 282 23.52 -6.32 15.25
CA GLY A 282 24.92 -6.76 15.32
C GLY A 282 25.10 -8.19 14.80
N GLY A 283 25.57 -9.11 15.65
CA GLY A 283 25.79 -10.52 15.31
C GLY A 283 24.52 -11.35 15.08
N GLU A 284 23.35 -10.90 15.56
CA GLU A 284 22.07 -11.61 15.34
C GLU A 284 21.37 -11.24 14.03
N ALA A 285 21.93 -10.27 13.28
CA ALA A 285 21.32 -9.75 12.06
C ALA A 285 21.04 -10.84 11.02
N SER A 286 21.93 -11.85 10.92
CA SER A 286 21.77 -12.97 9.99
C SER A 286 20.54 -13.82 10.29
N VAL A 287 20.32 -14.18 11.57
CA VAL A 287 19.17 -14.97 12.01
C VAL A 287 17.86 -14.20 11.78
N ILE A 288 17.85 -12.91 12.09
CA ILE A 288 16.69 -12.04 11.90
C ILE A 288 16.36 -11.89 10.42
N SER A 289 17.37 -11.66 9.57
CA SER A 289 17.21 -11.56 8.12
C SER A 289 16.60 -12.82 7.54
N LYS A 290 17.18 -13.99 7.80
CA LYS A 290 16.69 -15.27 7.25
C LYS A 290 15.25 -15.56 7.67
N LYS A 291 14.93 -15.39 8.95
CA LYS A 291 13.56 -15.58 9.46
C LYS A 291 12.58 -14.62 8.79
N PHE A 292 12.96 -13.35 8.64
CA PHE A 292 12.10 -12.36 8.00
C PHE A 292 11.85 -12.67 6.52
N VAL A 293 12.89 -13.07 5.80
CA VAL A 293 12.81 -13.50 4.40
C VAL A 293 11.87 -14.69 4.27
N SER A 294 12.05 -15.75 5.06
CA SER A 294 11.21 -16.95 4.97
C SER A 294 9.74 -16.70 5.28
N GLU A 295 9.44 -15.79 6.22
CA GLU A 295 8.05 -15.50 6.63
C GLU A 295 7.36 -14.47 5.71
N THR A 296 8.11 -13.54 5.12
CA THR A 296 7.52 -12.30 4.56
C THR A 296 7.77 -12.13 3.06
N LEU A 297 8.82 -12.73 2.48
CA LEU A 297 9.21 -12.44 1.10
C LEU A 297 8.14 -12.84 0.09
N GLY A 298 7.53 -14.02 0.24
CA GLY A 298 6.45 -14.48 -0.64
C GLY A 298 5.25 -13.53 -0.64
N THR A 299 4.79 -13.13 0.55
CA THR A 299 3.68 -12.16 0.71
C THR A 299 4.04 -10.79 0.11
N TRP A 300 5.29 -10.35 0.26
CA TRP A 300 5.76 -9.11 -0.35
C TRP A 300 5.82 -9.19 -1.88
N ALA A 301 6.24 -10.34 -2.42
CA ALA A 301 6.42 -10.56 -3.85
C ALA A 301 5.10 -10.61 -4.64
N GLU A 302 3.96 -10.87 -3.98
CA GLU A 302 2.63 -10.75 -4.60
C GLU A 302 2.29 -9.30 -4.98
N SER A 303 2.84 -8.31 -4.26
CA SER A 303 2.63 -6.89 -4.54
C SER A 303 3.84 -6.02 -4.09
N PRO A 304 4.99 -6.13 -4.79
CA PRO A 304 6.24 -5.50 -4.38
C PRO A 304 6.19 -3.99 -4.69
N LYS A 305 6.10 -3.16 -3.64
CA LYS A 305 5.87 -1.69 -3.75
C LYS A 305 6.92 -0.84 -3.04
N ALA A 306 7.64 -1.45 -2.10
CA ALA A 306 8.73 -0.88 -1.34
C ALA A 306 9.90 -1.86 -1.34
N ASN A 307 11.11 -1.35 -1.09
CA ASN A 307 12.30 -2.20 -1.02
C ASN A 307 12.20 -3.15 0.17
N PHE A 308 12.47 -4.43 -0.07
CA PHE A 308 12.49 -5.46 0.96
C PHE A 308 13.88 -5.54 1.61
N PRO A 309 14.03 -5.48 2.94
CA PRO A 309 15.31 -5.70 3.60
C PRO A 309 15.67 -7.19 3.50
N ILE A 310 16.57 -7.53 2.58
CA ILE A 310 16.84 -8.92 2.25
C ILE A 310 18.01 -9.49 3.04
N ALA A 311 19.02 -8.68 3.35
CA ALA A 311 20.21 -9.12 4.06
C ALA A 311 20.93 -7.95 4.75
N VAL A 312 21.88 -8.28 5.62
CA VAL A 312 22.84 -7.34 6.22
C VAL A 312 24.23 -7.80 5.89
N MET A 313 25.06 -6.90 5.37
CA MET A 313 26.48 -7.17 5.12
C MET A 313 27.39 -6.66 6.25
N SER A 314 28.64 -7.13 6.23
CA SER A 314 29.68 -6.66 7.13
C SER A 314 30.03 -5.19 6.87
N GLU A 315 30.55 -4.51 7.89
CA GLU A 315 31.03 -3.13 7.75
C GLU A 315 32.18 -3.03 6.76
N ALA A 316 33.06 -4.03 6.74
CA ALA A 316 34.17 -4.13 5.81
C ALA A 316 33.69 -4.18 4.37
N ASP A 317 32.72 -5.05 4.06
CA ASP A 317 32.18 -5.17 2.70
C ASP A 317 31.37 -3.95 2.29
N ALA A 318 30.57 -3.36 3.18
CA ALA A 318 29.86 -2.11 2.91
C ALA A 318 30.85 -1.00 2.55
N ALA A 319 31.94 -0.86 3.32
CA ALA A 319 32.98 0.12 3.05
C ALA A 319 33.68 -0.11 1.71
N ARG A 320 33.97 -1.37 1.34
CA ARG A 320 34.63 -1.74 0.06
C ARG A 320 33.89 -1.26 -1.19
N ILE A 321 32.56 -1.14 -1.12
CA ILE A 321 31.73 -0.64 -2.23
C ILE A 321 31.23 0.79 -2.03
N GLY A 322 31.72 1.50 -1.01
CA GLY A 322 31.31 2.86 -0.68
C GLY A 322 29.87 2.96 -0.17
N GLY A 323 29.38 1.92 0.51
CA GLY A 323 28.10 1.88 1.20
C GLY A 323 28.15 2.61 2.53
N GLY A 324 27.23 3.57 2.73
CA GLY A 324 27.00 4.25 4.01
C GLY A 324 25.95 3.55 4.89
N THR A 325 25.54 2.33 4.52
CA THR A 325 24.64 1.47 5.28
C THR A 325 25.08 0.02 5.08
N ARG A 326 24.73 -0.85 6.04
CA ARG A 326 24.94 -2.31 5.96
C ARG A 326 23.72 -3.06 5.44
N LEU A 327 22.56 -2.39 5.39
CA LEU A 327 21.30 -3.01 4.99
C LEU A 327 21.24 -3.17 3.48
N VAL A 328 21.11 -4.42 3.03
CA VAL A 328 20.92 -4.78 1.63
C VAL A 328 19.44 -4.87 1.34
N GLN A 329 19.02 -4.15 0.30
CA GLN A 329 17.65 -4.06 -0.13
C GLN A 329 17.39 -4.88 -1.39
N PHE A 330 16.18 -5.42 -1.53
CA PHE A 330 15.68 -6.08 -2.72
C PHE A 330 14.53 -5.25 -3.30
N SER A 331 14.73 -4.70 -4.49
CA SER A 331 13.77 -3.78 -5.11
C SER A 331 12.71 -4.51 -5.93
N PRO A 332 11.50 -3.94 -6.11
CA PRO A 332 10.48 -4.48 -7.01
C PRO A 332 10.98 -4.73 -8.44
N GLU A 333 11.79 -3.81 -8.97
CA GLU A 333 12.36 -3.93 -10.32
C GLU A 333 13.35 -5.10 -10.41
N THR A 334 14.08 -5.36 -9.33
CA THR A 334 14.98 -6.52 -9.26
C THR A 334 14.18 -7.81 -9.16
N LEU A 335 13.09 -7.83 -8.39
CA LEU A 335 12.20 -8.99 -8.33
C LEU A 335 11.61 -9.31 -9.70
N GLU A 336 11.10 -8.32 -10.44
CA GLU A 336 10.57 -8.53 -11.79
C GLU A 336 11.64 -9.14 -12.73
N LYS A 337 12.87 -8.62 -12.66
CA LYS A 337 14.01 -9.16 -13.42
C LYS A 337 14.35 -10.59 -12.98
N GLN A 338 14.29 -10.89 -11.69
CA GLN A 338 14.56 -12.22 -11.14
C GLN A 338 13.51 -13.22 -11.61
N LEU A 339 12.23 -12.92 -11.50
CA LEU A 339 11.16 -13.81 -11.94
C LEU A 339 11.23 -14.11 -13.45
N LYS A 340 11.68 -13.14 -14.27
CA LYS A 340 11.88 -13.34 -15.71
C LYS A 340 13.11 -14.18 -16.05
N ARG A 341 14.19 -14.07 -15.30
CA ARG A 341 15.49 -14.73 -15.61
C ARG A 341 15.72 -16.02 -14.85
N HIS A 342 15.14 -16.12 -13.68
CA HIS A 342 15.29 -17.20 -12.71
C HIS A 342 13.92 -17.63 -12.15
N PRO A 343 12.95 -18.02 -13.01
CA PRO A 343 11.63 -18.50 -12.57
C PRO A 343 11.72 -19.80 -11.75
N GLU A 344 12.85 -20.50 -11.79
CA GLU A 344 13.11 -21.74 -11.06
C GLU A 344 13.36 -21.56 -9.55
N LEU A 345 13.59 -20.33 -9.09
CA LEU A 345 13.87 -20.03 -7.68
C LEU A 345 12.58 -19.91 -6.87
N ALA A 346 12.46 -20.72 -5.82
CA ALA A 346 11.45 -20.55 -4.78
C ALA A 346 11.82 -19.39 -3.85
N PHE A 347 10.82 -18.77 -3.21
CA PHE A 347 11.06 -17.62 -2.33
C PHE A 347 11.82 -18.01 -1.06
N GLU A 348 11.66 -19.23 -0.59
CA GLU A 348 12.38 -19.78 0.56
C GLU A 348 13.88 -19.82 0.32
N GLU A 349 14.33 -19.99 -0.92
CA GLU A 349 15.76 -20.03 -1.26
C GLU A 349 16.45 -18.68 -1.12
N TYR A 350 15.71 -17.57 -1.10
CA TYR A 350 16.30 -16.27 -0.89
C TYR A 350 16.87 -16.10 0.52
N THR A 351 16.62 -17.03 1.46
CA THR A 351 17.35 -17.05 2.74
C THR A 351 18.85 -17.25 2.55
N PHE A 352 19.27 -17.94 1.49
CA PHE A 352 20.69 -18.14 1.16
C PHE A 352 21.39 -16.86 0.69
N VAL A 353 20.67 -15.77 0.44
CA VAL A 353 21.28 -14.46 0.16
C VAL A 353 22.10 -14.00 1.36
N GLN A 354 21.59 -14.20 2.58
CA GLN A 354 22.31 -13.87 3.81
C GLN A 354 23.51 -14.82 4.02
N ASP A 355 23.33 -16.13 3.75
CA ASP A 355 24.44 -17.10 3.81
C ASP A 355 25.57 -16.79 2.84
N ALA A 356 25.23 -16.39 1.62
CA ALA A 356 26.23 -16.01 0.63
C ALA A 356 27.02 -14.79 1.10
N ILE A 357 26.38 -13.83 1.78
CA ILE A 357 27.05 -12.65 2.32
C ILE A 357 27.91 -12.98 3.54
N ASP A 358 27.48 -13.91 4.39
CA ASP A 358 28.19 -14.25 5.63
C ASP A 358 29.36 -15.22 5.38
N TYR A 359 29.18 -16.19 4.49
CA TYR A 359 30.10 -17.33 4.30
C TYR A 359 30.63 -17.49 2.88
N GLY A 360 30.05 -16.81 1.90
CA GLY A 360 30.46 -16.92 0.50
C GLY A 360 31.81 -16.26 0.23
N GLU A 361 32.47 -16.72 -0.82
CA GLU A 361 33.67 -16.08 -1.35
C GLU A 361 33.30 -14.69 -1.93
N THR A 362 33.88 -13.63 -1.36
CA THR A 362 33.62 -12.25 -1.78
C THR A 362 34.53 -11.83 -2.93
N ILE A 363 33.92 -11.61 -4.09
CA ILE A 363 34.58 -11.20 -5.34
C ILE A 363 34.21 -9.75 -5.67
N GLN A 364 35.21 -8.88 -5.83
CA GLN A 364 34.99 -7.49 -6.24
C GLN A 364 34.69 -7.42 -7.75
N ASP A 365 33.56 -6.80 -8.15
CA ASP A 365 33.19 -6.59 -9.57
C ASP A 365 33.02 -5.08 -9.86
N GLY A 366 34.17 -4.39 -9.95
CA GLY A 366 34.25 -2.94 -10.08
C GLY A 366 34.06 -2.20 -8.75
N ALA A 367 34.09 -0.86 -8.78
CA ALA A 367 34.22 -0.05 -7.56
C ALA A 367 33.01 -0.06 -6.60
N ARG A 368 31.85 -0.58 -7.01
CA ARG A 368 30.60 -0.50 -6.24
C ARG A 368 29.81 -1.82 -6.19
N THR A 369 30.42 -2.93 -6.60
CA THR A 369 29.72 -4.22 -6.68
C THR A 369 30.55 -5.30 -6.01
N LEU A 370 29.89 -6.11 -5.20
CA LEU A 370 30.39 -7.37 -4.69
C LEU A 370 29.55 -8.51 -5.23
N VAL A 371 30.24 -9.58 -5.60
CA VAL A 371 29.64 -10.87 -5.93
C VAL A 371 30.02 -11.82 -4.81
N TYR A 372 29.03 -12.50 -4.27
CA TYR A 372 29.17 -13.50 -3.23
C TYR A 372 28.91 -14.88 -3.82
N LEU A 373 29.94 -15.72 -3.83
CA LEU A 373 29.88 -17.08 -4.33
C LEU A 373 29.78 -18.06 -3.15
N LEU A 374 28.60 -18.62 -2.94
CA LEU A 374 28.35 -19.68 -1.96
C LEU A 374 28.44 -21.03 -2.67
N GLU A 375 29.66 -21.53 -2.85
CA GLU A 375 29.95 -22.69 -3.70
C GLU A 375 29.32 -23.98 -3.17
N GLU A 376 29.35 -24.20 -1.85
CA GLU A 376 28.84 -25.41 -1.19
C GLU A 376 27.33 -25.60 -1.41
N GLU A 377 26.56 -24.54 -1.24
CA GLU A 377 25.11 -24.53 -1.45
C GLU A 377 24.72 -24.24 -2.92
N GLY A 378 25.70 -23.88 -3.75
CA GLY A 378 25.50 -23.65 -5.16
C GLY A 378 24.78 -22.35 -5.50
N TYR A 379 25.02 -21.26 -4.78
CA TYR A 379 24.37 -19.96 -5.04
C TYR A 379 25.36 -18.83 -5.34
N VAL A 380 24.89 -17.85 -6.12
CA VAL A 380 25.59 -16.60 -6.37
C VAL A 380 24.67 -15.43 -6.09
N SER A 381 25.08 -14.53 -5.19
CA SER A 381 24.40 -13.26 -4.90
C SER A 381 25.24 -12.08 -5.39
N VAL A 382 24.60 -11.03 -5.89
CA VAL A 382 25.28 -9.82 -6.37
C VAL A 382 24.70 -8.60 -5.69
N VAL A 383 25.53 -7.90 -4.91
CA VAL A 383 25.16 -6.68 -4.20
C VAL A 383 25.87 -5.48 -4.77
N LYS A 384 25.13 -4.38 -4.96
CA LYS A 384 25.63 -3.15 -5.55
C LYS A 384 25.27 -1.92 -4.71
N ALA A 385 26.25 -1.06 -4.50
CA ALA A 385 26.03 0.26 -3.91
C ALA A 385 25.53 1.27 -4.94
N THR A 386 24.63 2.15 -4.49
CA THR A 386 24.20 3.32 -5.28
C THR A 386 25.35 4.31 -5.51
N LYS A 387 25.25 5.18 -6.52
CA LYS A 387 26.26 6.22 -6.78
C LYS A 387 26.52 7.12 -5.56
N SER A 388 25.47 7.38 -4.79
CA SER A 388 25.52 8.19 -3.56
C SER A 388 26.02 7.43 -2.33
N GLY A 389 26.17 6.11 -2.40
CA GLY A 389 26.53 5.25 -1.27
C GLY A 389 25.43 5.05 -0.23
N LYS A 390 24.31 5.78 -0.32
CA LYS A 390 23.27 5.80 0.72
C LYS A 390 22.40 4.55 0.80
N ALA A 391 22.49 3.67 -0.21
CA ALA A 391 21.72 2.44 -0.28
C ALA A 391 22.50 1.33 -0.99
N LEU A 392 22.28 0.10 -0.54
CA LEU A 392 22.81 -1.13 -1.10
C LEU A 392 21.66 -1.98 -1.64
N PHE A 393 21.83 -2.56 -2.83
CA PHE A 393 20.82 -3.38 -3.47
C PHE A 393 21.37 -4.73 -3.88
N MET A 394 20.66 -5.81 -3.54
CA MET A 394 20.81 -7.08 -4.23
C MET A 394 20.24 -6.91 -5.64
N THR A 395 21.04 -7.20 -6.67
CA THR A 395 20.70 -6.96 -8.09
C THR A 395 20.54 -8.25 -8.91
N SER A 396 20.96 -9.38 -8.34
CA SER A 396 20.82 -10.73 -8.90
C SER A 396 21.09 -11.76 -7.80
N PHE A 397 20.31 -12.84 -7.81
CA PHE A 397 20.53 -14.04 -7.02
C PHE A 397 20.24 -15.25 -7.91
N ARG A 398 21.09 -16.28 -7.94
CA ARG A 398 20.91 -17.41 -8.86
C ARG A 398 21.56 -18.68 -8.34
N ARG A 399 21.02 -19.83 -8.75
CA ARG A 399 21.68 -21.12 -8.61
C ARG A 399 22.85 -21.24 -9.59
N LEU A 400 23.92 -21.89 -9.16
CA LEU A 400 24.93 -22.45 -10.03
C LEU A 400 24.32 -23.62 -10.81
N SER A 401 24.89 -23.90 -11.99
CA SER A 401 24.43 -25.02 -12.80
C SER A 401 24.68 -26.35 -12.08
N SER A 402 23.74 -27.29 -12.19
CA SER A 402 23.94 -28.68 -11.77
C SER A 402 24.94 -29.43 -12.67
N ASP A 403 25.17 -28.93 -13.88
CA ASP A 403 26.22 -29.40 -14.78
C ASP A 403 27.58 -28.87 -14.29
N VAL A 404 28.42 -29.80 -13.82
CA VAL A 404 29.74 -29.52 -13.25
C VAL A 404 30.61 -28.70 -14.21
N GLY A 405 30.63 -29.03 -15.50
CA GLY A 405 31.43 -28.32 -16.49
C GLY A 405 30.94 -26.90 -16.78
N LYS A 406 29.63 -26.63 -16.67
CA LYS A 406 29.09 -25.25 -16.74
C LYS A 406 29.33 -24.49 -15.45
N ARG A 407 29.19 -25.15 -14.29
CA ARG A 407 29.44 -24.58 -12.97
C ARG A 407 30.88 -24.10 -12.84
N ASP A 408 31.85 -24.97 -13.14
CA ASP A 408 33.27 -24.66 -12.98
C ASP A 408 33.69 -23.51 -13.91
N ARG A 409 33.18 -23.48 -15.14
CA ARG A 409 33.41 -22.36 -16.07
C ARG A 409 32.87 -21.04 -15.53
N GLU A 410 31.69 -21.04 -14.92
CA GLU A 410 31.12 -19.82 -14.31
C GLU A 410 31.93 -19.39 -13.07
N ILE A 411 32.35 -20.32 -12.21
CA ILE A 411 33.20 -20.02 -11.04
C ILE A 411 34.51 -19.39 -11.48
N ILE A 412 35.20 -19.99 -12.47
CA ILE A 412 36.44 -19.44 -13.04
C ILE A 412 36.18 -18.03 -13.61
N ARG A 413 35.06 -17.83 -14.32
CA ARG A 413 34.69 -16.53 -14.88
C ARG A 413 34.48 -15.47 -13.80
N LEU A 414 33.85 -15.84 -12.68
CA LEU A 414 33.62 -14.94 -11.55
C LEU A 414 34.94 -14.60 -10.85
N ARG A 415 35.76 -15.59 -10.51
CA ARG A 415 37.08 -15.36 -9.86
C ARG A 415 38.00 -14.47 -10.71
N LYS A 416 37.94 -14.59 -12.05
CA LYS A 416 38.68 -13.71 -12.97
C LYS A 416 38.32 -12.22 -12.89
N LYS A 417 37.18 -11.86 -12.30
CA LYS A 417 36.78 -10.46 -12.11
C LYS A 417 37.45 -9.78 -10.93
N GLN A 418 38.03 -10.56 -10.02
CA GLN A 418 38.79 -10.06 -8.88
C GLN A 418 40.00 -9.28 -9.42
N LYS A 419 39.93 -7.95 -9.36
CA LYS A 419 41.01 -7.02 -9.69
C LYS A 419 41.34 -6.17 -8.48
#